data_AF-C4KYL2-F1
#
_entry.id   AF-C4KYL2-F1
#
_cell.length_a   1.000
_cell.length_b   1.000
_cell.length_c   1.000
_cell.angle_alpha   90.00
_cell.angle_beta   90.00
_cell.angle_gamma   90.00
#
_symmetry.space_group_name_H-M   'P 1'
#
loop_
_entity.id
_entity.type
_entity.pdbx_description
1 polymer ?
#
loop_
_entity_poly.entity_id
_entity_poly.type
_entity_poly.pdbx_seq_one_letter_code
_entity_poly.pdbx_strand_id
1 'polypeptide(L)'
;MSSIKQAGIVVSLTMVLCGVAYPLALTVAGQALFPSQAEGSLIERDGEQIGSKWIAQPFVSEDYFHGRPTAVDQLTGQSGGDNMAESNPDRPKHNPELPGAIETSGSGLDPHISMEHAMSQVERISDARSVAADNIEKVIRETADGEPYVNVLMMNLALDELN
;
A
#
# COMPACT_ATOMS: atom_id res chain seq x y z
N MET A 1 -7.32 41.47 -35.52
CA MET A 1 -7.99 41.18 -34.22
C MET A 1 -6.90 40.75 -33.25
N SER A 2 -6.78 41.51 -32.17
CA SER A 2 -5.66 41.61 -31.21
C SER A 2 -5.30 40.26 -30.55
N SER A 3 -4.00 39.96 -30.46
CA SER A 3 -3.42 38.73 -29.90
C SER A 3 -3.96 38.35 -28.51
N ILE A 4 -4.44 39.33 -27.74
CA ILE A 4 -5.11 39.12 -26.44
C ILE A 4 -6.38 38.27 -26.58
N LYS A 5 -7.18 38.48 -27.63
CA LYS A 5 -8.40 37.70 -27.88
C LYS A 5 -8.06 36.24 -28.21
N GLN A 6 -7.00 36.02 -29.00
CA GLN A 6 -6.54 34.67 -29.35
C GLN A 6 -5.99 33.94 -28.13
N ALA A 7 -5.18 34.62 -27.30
CA ALA A 7 -4.68 34.07 -26.05
C ALA A 7 -5.82 33.66 -25.10
N GLY A 8 -6.84 34.51 -24.95
CA GLY A 8 -8.02 34.19 -24.13
C GLY A 8 -8.77 32.93 -24.63
N ILE A 9 -8.99 32.82 -25.94
CA ILE A 9 -9.66 31.64 -26.53
C ILE A 9 -8.85 30.37 -26.27
N VAL A 10 -7.53 30.40 -26.50
CA VAL A 10 -6.68 29.23 -26.31
C VAL A 10 -6.65 28.82 -24.84
N VAL A 11 -6.52 29.76 -23.91
CA VAL A 11 -6.54 29.48 -22.47
C VAL A 11 -7.88 28.86 -22.04
N SER A 12 -9.00 29.45 -22.47
CA SER A 12 -10.33 28.92 -22.12
C SER A 12 -10.57 27.54 -22.73
N LEU A 13 -10.19 27.33 -24.00
CA LEU A 13 -10.35 26.05 -24.65
C LEU A 13 -9.50 24.97 -23.98
N THR A 14 -8.24 25.26 -23.67
CA THR A 14 -7.35 24.34 -22.95
C THR A 14 -7.86 24.07 -21.54
N MET A 15 -8.37 25.08 -20.83
CA MET A 15 -8.96 24.90 -19.50
C MET A 15 -10.19 24.00 -19.53
N VAL A 16 -11.10 24.20 -20.48
CA VAL A 16 -12.29 23.34 -20.62
C VAL A 16 -11.89 21.92 -21.06
N LEU A 17 -10.96 21.81 -22.00
CA LEU A 17 -10.51 20.52 -22.50
C LEU A 17 -9.80 19.71 -21.41
N CYS A 18 -8.79 20.29 -20.75
CA CYS A 18 -7.96 19.58 -19.77
C CYS A 18 -8.56 19.54 -18.36
N GLY A 19 -9.39 20.53 -18.00
CA GLY A 19 -9.99 20.64 -16.67
C GLY A 19 -11.40 20.04 -16.56
N VAL A 20 -12.08 19.80 -17.68
CA VAL A 20 -13.45 19.27 -17.68
C VAL A 20 -13.59 18.06 -18.61
N ALA A 21 -13.39 18.25 -19.91
CA ALA A 21 -13.68 17.19 -20.89
C ALA A 21 -12.79 15.95 -20.68
N TYR A 22 -11.50 16.15 -20.46
CA TYR A 22 -10.53 15.08 -20.23
C TYR A 22 -10.78 14.31 -18.92
N PRO A 23 -10.85 14.93 -17.72
CA PRO A 23 -11.09 14.18 -16.49
C PRO A 23 -12.43 13.47 -16.51
N LEU A 24 -13.50 14.08 -17.05
CA LEU A 24 -14.80 13.40 -17.14
C LEU A 24 -14.77 12.19 -18.07
N ALA A 25 -14.12 12.31 -19.24
CA ALA A 25 -13.96 11.19 -20.15
C ALA A 25 -13.19 10.04 -19.50
N LEU A 26 -12.11 10.34 -18.75
CA LEU A 26 -11.37 9.33 -17.99
C LEU A 26 -12.19 8.72 -16.86
N THR A 27 -12.94 9.51 -16.10
CA THR A 27 -13.80 9.01 -15.02
C THR A 27 -14.85 8.06 -15.56
N VAL A 28 -15.54 8.43 -16.65
CA VAL A 28 -16.56 7.57 -17.27
C VAL A 28 -15.92 6.29 -17.82
N ALA A 29 -14.79 6.40 -18.51
CA ALA A 29 -14.09 5.23 -19.03
C ALA A 29 -13.58 4.31 -17.90
N GLY A 30 -13.02 4.88 -16.84
CA GLY A 30 -12.53 4.14 -15.67
C GLY A 30 -13.66 3.40 -14.96
N GLN A 31 -14.79 4.08 -14.71
CA GLN A 31 -15.96 3.46 -14.09
C GLN A 31 -16.61 2.37 -14.97
N ALA A 32 -16.61 2.56 -16.30
CA ALA A 32 -17.21 1.58 -17.21
C ALA A 32 -16.34 0.33 -17.43
N LEU A 33 -15.00 0.49 -17.43
CA LEU A 33 -14.08 -0.59 -17.79
C LEU A 33 -13.41 -1.24 -16.57
N PHE A 34 -13.14 -0.47 -15.51
CA PHE A 34 -12.34 -0.87 -14.36
C PHE A 34 -12.91 -0.30 -13.05
N PRO A 35 -14.18 -0.61 -12.69
CA PRO A 35 -14.86 0.02 -11.57
C PRO A 35 -14.13 -0.18 -10.24
N SER A 36 -13.67 -1.41 -9.95
CA SER A 36 -12.99 -1.71 -8.68
C SER A 36 -11.67 -0.94 -8.54
N GLN A 37 -10.89 -0.79 -9.61
CA GLN A 37 -9.65 0.01 -9.58
C GLN A 37 -9.95 1.50 -9.50
N ALA A 38 -10.96 1.99 -10.22
CA ALA A 38 -11.38 3.39 -10.21
C ALA A 38 -11.89 3.84 -8.83
N GLU A 39 -12.46 2.91 -8.05
CA GLU A 39 -12.92 3.13 -6.67
C GLU A 39 -11.82 2.90 -5.62
N GLY A 40 -10.60 2.58 -6.04
CA GLY A 40 -9.44 2.46 -5.14
C GLY A 40 -9.10 1.03 -4.71
N SER A 41 -9.62 0.01 -5.39
CA SER A 41 -9.37 -1.42 -5.10
C SER A 41 -9.64 -1.77 -3.63
N LEU A 42 -10.82 -1.37 -3.17
CA LEU A 42 -11.27 -1.52 -1.80
C LEU A 42 -11.44 -3.00 -1.45
N ILE A 43 -11.14 -3.34 -0.20
CA ILE A 43 -11.31 -4.68 0.36
C ILE A 43 -12.41 -4.61 1.40
N GLU A 44 -13.41 -5.48 1.26
CA GLU A 44 -14.56 -5.59 2.14
C GLU A 44 -14.55 -6.94 2.85
N ARG A 45 -14.90 -6.94 4.13
CA ARG A 45 -15.12 -8.15 4.94
C ARG A 45 -16.39 -7.95 5.76
N ASP A 46 -17.31 -8.89 5.68
CA ASP A 46 -18.60 -8.85 6.41
C ASP A 46 -19.44 -7.57 6.18
N GLY A 47 -19.33 -6.97 4.99
CA GLY A 47 -20.02 -5.73 4.62
C GLY A 47 -19.37 -4.46 5.17
N GLU A 48 -18.21 -4.57 5.83
CA GLU A 48 -17.39 -3.45 6.26
C GLU A 48 -16.18 -3.27 5.35
N GLN A 49 -15.90 -2.02 4.99
CA GLN A 49 -14.72 -1.66 4.22
C GLN A 49 -13.51 -1.63 5.15
N ILE A 50 -12.68 -2.67 5.06
CA ILE A 50 -11.54 -2.85 5.95
C ILE A 50 -10.24 -2.25 5.40
N GLY A 51 -10.20 -1.85 4.12
CA GLY A 51 -9.02 -1.23 3.54
C GLY A 51 -9.01 -1.17 2.02
N SER A 52 -7.80 -1.04 1.46
CA SER A 52 -7.54 -1.08 0.02
C SER A 52 -6.33 -1.97 -0.22
N LYS A 53 -6.31 -2.64 -1.38
CA LYS A 53 -5.16 -3.43 -1.82
C LYS A 53 -3.85 -2.61 -1.88
N TRP A 54 -3.95 -1.29 -2.06
CA TRP A 54 -2.78 -0.43 -2.33
C TRP A 54 -2.32 0.43 -1.15
N ILE A 55 -3.00 0.34 0.00
CA ILE A 55 -2.71 1.19 1.16
C ILE A 55 -2.29 0.33 2.35
N ALA A 56 -1.09 0.59 2.86
CA ALA A 56 -0.59 -0.05 4.07
C ALA A 56 -1.42 0.32 5.31
N GLN A 57 -1.45 -0.58 6.27
CA GLN A 57 -2.09 -0.39 7.57
C GLN A 57 -1.09 -0.64 8.70
N PRO A 58 -1.23 0.06 9.85
CA PRO A 58 -0.31 -0.07 10.97
C PRO A 58 -0.61 -1.33 11.79
N PHE A 59 -0.24 -2.49 11.26
CA PHE A 59 -0.31 -3.75 12.02
C PHE A 59 0.78 -3.77 13.10
N VAL A 60 0.36 -3.85 14.37
CA VAL A 60 1.25 -3.85 15.54
C VAL A 60 1.10 -5.07 16.44
N SER A 61 0.02 -5.85 16.32
CA SER A 61 -0.18 -7.06 17.14
C SER A 61 0.80 -8.17 16.76
N GLU A 62 1.23 -8.98 17.72
CA GLU A 62 2.09 -10.14 17.48
C GLU A 62 1.41 -11.23 16.62
N ASP A 63 0.08 -11.19 16.50
CA ASP A 63 -0.70 -12.14 15.71
C ASP A 63 -0.65 -11.89 14.19
N TYR A 64 -0.10 -10.76 13.76
CA TYR A 64 -0.16 -10.33 12.37
C TYR A 64 1.22 -10.14 11.76
N PHE A 65 1.29 -10.24 10.43
CA PHE A 65 2.41 -9.74 9.65
C PHE A 65 2.50 -8.23 9.79
N HIS A 66 3.70 -7.76 10.08
CA HIS A 66 4.04 -6.35 10.16
C HIS A 66 4.60 -5.90 8.82
N GLY A 67 4.15 -4.73 8.40
CA GLY A 67 4.66 -4.05 7.22
C GLY A 67 6.03 -3.42 7.47
N ARG A 68 6.42 -2.54 6.55
CA ARG A 68 7.64 -1.73 6.71
C ARG A 68 7.41 -0.65 7.79
N PRO A 69 8.47 -0.23 8.50
CA PRO A 69 8.40 0.99 9.29
C PRO A 69 7.92 2.18 8.46
N THR A 70 7.23 3.12 9.10
CA THR A 70 6.65 4.28 8.42
C THR A 70 6.92 5.56 9.21
N ALA A 71 7.14 6.66 8.48
CA ALA A 71 7.35 7.99 9.04
C ALA A 71 6.08 8.85 9.02
N VAL A 72 4.96 8.30 8.52
CA VAL A 72 3.67 9.00 8.40
C VAL A 72 2.59 8.25 9.16
N ASP A 73 1.56 8.98 9.57
CA ASP A 73 0.36 8.35 10.11
C ASP A 73 -0.50 7.80 8.96
N GLN A 74 -0.40 6.47 8.76
CA GLN A 74 -1.09 5.74 7.70
C GLN A 74 -2.62 5.81 7.81
N LEU A 75 -3.19 6.12 8.98
CA LEU A 75 -4.63 6.22 9.18
C LEU A 75 -5.18 7.59 8.77
N THR A 76 -4.34 8.62 8.73
CA THR A 76 -4.76 9.99 8.40
C THR A 76 -4.71 10.30 6.90
N GLY A 77 -4.26 9.35 6.08
CA GLY A 77 -4.04 9.55 4.64
C GLY A 77 -2.80 10.39 4.33
N GLN A 78 -1.87 10.56 5.28
CA GLN A 78 -0.58 11.18 5.01
C GLN A 78 0.27 10.29 4.11
N SER A 79 0.87 10.90 3.10
CA SER A 79 1.83 10.25 2.20
C SER A 79 3.15 11.01 2.26
N GLY A 80 4.24 10.28 2.48
CA GLY A 80 5.59 10.82 2.61
C GLY A 80 6.57 9.78 3.16
N GLY A 81 7.86 10.00 2.92
CA GLY A 81 8.93 9.13 3.40
C GLY A 81 9.82 9.82 4.44
N ASP A 82 10.65 9.02 5.09
CA ASP A 82 11.71 9.53 5.96
C ASP A 82 12.83 10.13 5.08
N ASN A 83 12.88 11.45 4.94
CA ASN A 83 13.84 12.15 4.08
C ASN A 83 15.20 12.36 4.78
N MET A 84 15.61 11.45 5.67
CA MET A 84 16.88 11.50 6.38
C MET A 84 18.03 10.98 5.52
N ALA A 85 19.13 11.74 5.49
CA ALA A 85 20.36 11.30 4.81
C ALA A 85 21.06 10.17 5.59
N GLU A 86 21.88 9.37 4.91
CA GLU A 86 22.75 8.35 5.53
C GLU A 86 23.65 8.91 6.63
N SER A 87 24.12 10.15 6.49
CA SER A 87 24.95 10.82 7.49
C SER A 87 24.17 11.39 8.68
N ASN A 88 22.83 11.31 8.68
CA ASN A 88 22.03 11.86 9.76
C ASN A 88 22.14 10.96 11.01
N PRO A 89 22.64 11.47 12.15
CA PRO A 89 22.78 10.67 13.37
C PRO A 89 21.44 10.16 13.93
N ASP A 90 20.34 10.85 13.62
CA ASP A 90 18.99 10.51 14.10
C ASP A 90 18.27 9.50 13.17
N ARG A 91 18.90 9.11 12.05
CA ARG A 91 18.30 8.11 11.15
C ARG A 91 18.13 6.78 11.88
N PRO A 92 16.93 6.16 11.85
CA PRO A 92 16.73 4.84 12.42
C PRO A 92 17.76 3.87 11.86
N LYS A 93 18.55 3.27 12.76
CA LYS A 93 19.56 2.30 12.36
C LYS A 93 18.89 0.99 11.99
N HIS A 94 19.52 0.25 11.09
CA HIS A 94 19.07 -1.07 10.69
C HIS A 94 18.81 -1.97 11.91
N ASN A 95 17.58 -2.47 12.03
CA ASN A 95 17.27 -3.56 12.96
C ASN A 95 17.64 -4.90 12.31
N PRO A 96 18.70 -5.60 12.78
CA PRO A 96 19.12 -6.89 12.22
C PRO A 96 18.09 -8.00 12.44
N GLU A 97 17.16 -7.81 13.38
CA GLU A 97 16.09 -8.77 13.71
C GLU A 97 14.89 -8.69 12.73
N LEU A 98 14.89 -7.72 11.81
CA LEU A 98 13.87 -7.57 10.76
C LEU A 98 14.53 -7.54 9.37
N PRO A 99 14.95 -8.69 8.82
CA PRO A 99 15.52 -8.78 7.47
C PRO A 99 14.55 -8.14 6.45
N GLY A 100 15.03 -7.19 5.65
CA GLY A 100 14.23 -6.56 4.59
C GLY A 100 13.25 -5.45 5.01
N ALA A 101 13.05 -5.18 6.31
CA ALA A 101 12.19 -4.10 6.83
C ALA A 101 12.96 -2.86 7.30
N ILE A 102 14.21 -2.78 6.88
CA ILE A 102 15.23 -1.90 7.44
C ILE A 102 14.88 -0.42 7.24
N GLU A 103 14.23 -0.13 6.12
CA GLU A 103 14.03 1.21 5.61
C GLU A 103 12.54 1.51 5.48
N THR A 104 12.18 2.74 5.83
CA THR A 104 10.84 3.27 5.56
C THR A 104 10.58 3.35 4.05
N SER A 105 9.31 3.31 3.66
CA SER A 105 8.92 3.54 2.26
C SER A 105 8.92 5.02 1.91
N GLY A 106 9.24 5.36 0.65
CA GLY A 106 9.17 6.74 0.14
C GLY A 106 7.75 7.33 0.15
N SER A 107 6.71 6.49 0.12
CA SER A 107 5.32 6.94 0.27
C SER A 107 4.82 6.86 1.71
N GLY A 108 5.45 6.04 2.55
CA GLY A 108 4.94 5.69 3.87
C GLY A 108 3.66 4.81 3.87
N LEU A 109 3.16 4.46 2.68
CA LEU A 109 1.89 3.74 2.48
C LEU A 109 2.06 2.42 1.69
N ASP A 110 3.30 1.94 1.53
CA ASP A 110 3.62 0.72 0.77
C ASP A 110 3.06 -0.54 1.46
N PRO A 111 2.09 -1.24 0.85
CA PRO A 111 1.45 -2.39 1.47
C PRO A 111 2.26 -3.69 1.29
N HIS A 112 3.42 -3.64 0.62
CA HIS A 112 4.20 -4.81 0.30
C HIS A 112 5.47 -4.95 1.16
N ILE A 113 5.83 -6.20 1.44
CA ILE A 113 7.12 -6.58 2.02
C ILE A 113 7.76 -7.67 1.16
N SER A 114 9.08 -7.84 1.26
CA SER A 114 9.76 -8.95 0.57
C SER A 114 9.35 -10.30 1.15
N MET A 115 9.47 -11.35 0.34
CA MET A 115 9.27 -12.73 0.80
C MET A 115 10.18 -13.08 1.98
N GLU A 116 11.42 -12.61 1.97
CA GLU A 116 12.36 -12.81 3.08
C GLU A 116 11.85 -12.18 4.39
N HIS A 117 11.34 -10.95 4.31
CA HIS A 117 10.78 -10.25 5.47
C HIS A 117 9.47 -10.90 5.97
N ALA A 118 8.65 -11.44 5.08
CA ALA A 118 7.47 -12.19 5.49
C ALA A 118 7.87 -13.49 6.21
N MET A 119 8.83 -14.24 5.64
CA MET A 119 9.30 -15.50 6.20
C MET A 119 9.99 -15.32 7.56
N SER A 120 10.71 -14.22 7.78
CA SER A 120 11.34 -13.95 9.07
C SER A 120 10.35 -13.73 10.23
N GLN A 121 9.07 -13.49 9.93
CA GLN A 121 8.03 -13.26 10.92
C GLN A 121 7.25 -14.54 11.30
N VAL A 122 7.49 -15.66 10.61
CA VAL A 122 6.72 -16.91 10.78
C VAL A 122 6.78 -17.45 12.20
N GLU A 123 7.97 -17.50 12.82
CA GLU A 123 8.13 -18.03 14.18
C GLU A 123 7.34 -17.21 15.19
N ARG A 124 7.47 -15.88 15.15
CA ARG A 124 6.72 -14.95 16.00
C ARG A 124 5.21 -15.15 15.88
N ILE A 125 4.69 -15.25 14.66
CA ILE A 125 3.25 -15.38 14.42
C ILE A 125 2.75 -16.79 14.80
N SER A 126 3.54 -17.83 14.53
CA SER A 126 3.28 -19.22 14.93
C SER A 126 3.07 -19.31 16.44
N ASP A 127 3.97 -18.71 17.22
CA ASP A 127 3.89 -18.71 18.68
C ASP A 127 2.70 -17.91 19.20
N ALA A 128 2.46 -16.71 18.64
CA ALA A 128 1.34 -15.85 19.06
C ALA A 128 -0.03 -16.49 18.79
N ARG A 129 -0.20 -17.13 17.62
CA ARG A 129 -1.48 -17.72 17.20
C ARG A 129 -1.64 -19.19 17.53
N SER A 130 -0.59 -19.87 17.99
CA SER A 130 -0.56 -21.33 18.14
C SER A 130 -0.92 -22.09 16.85
N VAL A 131 -0.52 -21.55 15.70
CA VAL A 131 -0.73 -22.14 14.36
C VAL A 131 0.59 -22.71 13.85
N ALA A 132 0.58 -23.88 13.22
CA ALA A 132 1.80 -24.49 12.68
C ALA A 132 2.49 -23.59 11.63
N ALA A 133 3.81 -23.43 11.75
CA ALA A 133 4.64 -22.64 10.84
C ALA A 133 4.40 -22.99 9.35
N ASP A 134 4.24 -24.26 9.01
CA ASP A 134 3.96 -24.72 7.64
C ASP A 134 2.70 -24.07 7.03
N ASN A 135 1.66 -23.85 7.83
CA ASN A 135 0.43 -23.20 7.37
C ASN A 135 0.65 -21.70 7.10
N ILE A 136 1.47 -21.05 7.93
CA ILE A 136 1.80 -19.63 7.77
C ILE A 136 2.70 -19.44 6.55
N GLU A 137 3.70 -20.31 6.35
CA GLU A 137 4.52 -20.31 5.14
C GLU A 137 3.69 -20.50 3.88
N LYS A 138 2.68 -21.37 3.94
CA LYS A 138 1.74 -21.59 2.84
C LYS A 138 0.96 -20.32 2.53
N VAL A 139 0.43 -19.61 3.54
CA VAL A 139 -0.24 -18.30 3.35
C VAL A 139 0.66 -17.30 2.64
N ILE A 140 1.93 -17.20 3.04
CA ILE A 140 2.90 -16.29 2.39
C ILE A 140 3.05 -16.66 0.90
N ARG A 141 3.29 -17.94 0.59
CA ARG A 141 3.53 -18.41 -0.79
C ARG A 141 2.30 -18.24 -1.68
N GLU A 142 1.11 -18.57 -1.17
CA GLU A 142 -0.15 -18.44 -1.93
C GLU A 142 -0.52 -16.98 -2.15
N THR A 143 -0.30 -16.11 -1.18
CA THR A 143 -0.59 -14.68 -1.30
C THR A 143 0.38 -13.98 -2.26
N ALA A 144 1.64 -14.41 -2.30
CA ALA A 144 2.65 -13.85 -3.19
C ALA A 144 2.42 -14.21 -4.66
N ASP A 145 1.78 -15.35 -4.95
CA ASP A 145 1.48 -15.83 -6.32
C ASP A 145 2.69 -15.77 -7.28
N GLY A 146 3.86 -16.17 -6.79
CA GLY A 146 5.11 -16.19 -7.56
C GLY A 146 5.87 -14.85 -7.62
N GLU A 147 5.33 -13.79 -7.02
CA GLU A 147 6.00 -12.49 -6.92
C GLU A 147 7.05 -12.46 -5.80
N PRO A 148 8.11 -11.64 -5.92
CA PRO A 148 9.14 -11.49 -4.89
C PRO A 148 8.66 -10.66 -3.68
N TYR A 149 7.49 -10.05 -3.78
CA TYR A 149 6.87 -9.22 -2.76
C TYR A 149 5.46 -9.70 -2.47
N VAL A 150 5.02 -9.48 -1.23
CA VAL A 150 3.73 -9.97 -0.75
C VAL A 150 2.98 -8.87 -0.01
N ASN A 151 1.67 -8.81 -0.24
CA ASN A 151 0.81 -7.79 0.33
C ASN A 151 0.41 -8.13 1.78
N VAL A 152 0.71 -7.23 2.71
CA VAL A 152 0.54 -7.45 4.16
C VAL A 152 -0.92 -7.61 4.56
N LEU A 153 -1.82 -6.75 4.03
CA LEU A 153 -3.24 -6.85 4.35
C LEU A 153 -3.83 -8.16 3.83
N MET A 154 -3.50 -8.55 2.60
CA MET A 154 -3.98 -9.82 2.03
C MET A 154 -3.47 -11.03 2.81
N MET A 155 -2.19 -11.03 3.24
CA MET A 155 -1.67 -12.10 4.09
C MET A 155 -2.38 -12.16 5.43
N ASN A 156 -2.62 -11.02 6.07
CA ASN A 156 -3.30 -10.98 7.36
C ASN A 156 -4.75 -11.46 7.26
N LEU A 157 -5.43 -11.18 6.15
CA LEU A 157 -6.76 -11.72 5.87
C LEU A 157 -6.73 -13.24 5.69
N ALA A 158 -5.80 -13.76 4.88
CA ALA A 158 -5.64 -15.21 4.70
C ALA A 158 -5.22 -15.92 6.00
N LEU A 159 -4.41 -15.26 6.83
CA LEU A 159 -4.01 -15.74 8.14
C LEU A 159 -5.21 -15.84 9.11
N ASP A 160 -6.18 -14.93 9.01
CA ASP A 160 -7.42 -14.99 9.78
C ASP A 160 -8.36 -16.13 9.35
N GLU A 161 -8.19 -16.68 8.14
CA GLU A 161 -8.92 -17.87 7.69
C GLU A 161 -8.33 -19.19 8.21
N LEU A 162 -7.12 -19.15 8.78
CA LEU A 162 -6.47 -20.31 9.42
C LEU A 162 -6.94 -20.55 10.86
N ASN A 163 -7.74 -19.64 11.43
CA ASN A 163 -8.29 -19.70 12.79
C ASN A 163 -9.54 -20.60 12.87
#